data_AF-A0AAU2EJC7-F1
#
_entry.id   AF-A0AAU2EJC7-F1
#
_cell.length_a   1.000
_cell.length_b   1.000
_cell.length_c   1.000
_cell.angle_alpha   90.00
_cell.angle_beta   90.00
_cell.angle_gamma   90.00
#
_symmetry.space_group_name_H-M   'P 1'
#
loop_
_entity.id
_entity.type
_entity.pdbx_description
1 polymer ?
#
loop_
_entity_poly.entity_id
_entity_poly.type
_entity_poly.pdbx_seq_one_letter_code
_entity_poly.pdbx_strand_id
1 'polypeptide(L)'
;MAQPVSTSRDVRQTCAAVLELLLPHRRSTDTDLPAAVGDFPEQLCQIAEFVDQGDPIVFTLPGFPCKSPSPAKVLGHLPDEGERLSLTFLDDLCRRVGEVYGPGARMAICSDGHIFGDLIRVPDPHIDAYADELAAMIRRENLTHLSVFDLRDVLGDLAYDEKRARVHARYAPTVEALRAEVRADEHTLALYLGITRFLTEDTVDFTGTRSALQRECRQRAYGVIQRSRAWGDLIAEHHPRTVRLSIHPQPRGAAKFGIRLLDAPDAWATPWHSAVLHRPDGTWELVRRPEAERQGRLVLRDGRPSHFETS
;
A
#
# COMPACT_ATOMS: atom_id res chain seq x y z
N MET A 1 17.06 31.91 17.58
CA MET A 1 16.28 32.54 16.50
C MET A 1 14.92 31.87 16.48
N ALA A 2 13.86 32.62 16.82
CA ALA A 2 12.49 32.10 16.71
C ALA A 2 12.14 32.01 15.22
N GLN A 3 11.70 30.84 14.76
CA GLN A 3 11.10 30.72 13.43
C GLN A 3 9.83 31.59 13.37
N PRO A 4 9.58 32.29 12.24
CA PRO A 4 8.37 33.07 12.12
C PRO A 4 7.15 32.14 12.14
N VAL A 5 6.17 32.46 12.98
CA VAL A 5 4.87 31.78 13.00
C VAL A 5 4.22 31.98 11.62
N SER A 6 3.98 30.88 10.89
CA SER A 6 3.31 30.93 9.58
C SER A 6 1.90 31.51 9.74
N THR A 7 1.47 32.36 8.82
CA THR A 7 0.12 32.93 8.86
C THR A 7 -0.91 31.89 8.41
N SER A 8 -2.15 31.94 8.92
CA SER A 8 -3.18 30.94 8.53
C SER A 8 -3.48 30.86 7.02
N ARG A 9 -3.18 31.93 6.26
CA ARG A 9 -3.29 31.95 4.80
C ARG A 9 -2.16 31.18 4.13
N ASP A 10 -0.96 31.29 4.67
CA ASP A 10 0.25 30.59 4.21
C ASP A 10 0.11 29.08 4.45
N VAL A 11 -0.35 28.68 5.65
CA VAL A 11 -0.68 27.29 5.99
C VAL A 11 -1.64 26.65 4.98
N ARG A 12 -2.77 27.32 4.70
CA ARG A 12 -3.76 26.78 3.73
C ARG A 12 -3.18 26.62 2.33
N GLN A 13 -2.34 27.57 1.90
CA GLN A 13 -1.70 27.50 0.59
C GLN A 13 -0.70 26.35 0.51
N THR A 14 0.12 26.16 1.54
CA THR A 14 1.04 25.01 1.64
C THR A 14 0.28 23.69 1.66
N CYS A 15 -0.80 23.56 2.45
CA CYS A 15 -1.59 22.34 2.50
C CYS A 15 -2.19 21.99 1.13
N ALA A 16 -2.73 23.00 0.42
CA ALA A 16 -3.24 22.82 -0.94
C ALA A 16 -2.14 22.38 -1.91
N ALA A 17 -0.97 23.03 -1.89
CA ALA A 17 0.15 22.68 -2.75
C ALA A 17 0.66 21.25 -2.51
N VAL A 18 0.74 20.80 -1.25
CA VAL A 18 1.08 19.41 -0.92
C VAL A 18 0.03 18.44 -1.46
N LEU A 19 -1.25 18.73 -1.28
CA LEU A 19 -2.32 17.87 -1.78
C LEU A 19 -2.35 17.80 -3.31
N GLU A 20 -2.06 18.91 -4.00
CA GLU A 20 -1.93 18.96 -5.46
C GLU A 20 -0.84 18.02 -6.00
N LEU A 21 0.20 17.72 -5.22
CA LEU A 21 1.19 16.69 -5.58
C LEU A 21 0.64 15.26 -5.48
N LEU A 22 -0.35 15.01 -4.60
CA LEU A 22 -0.96 13.70 -4.40
C LEU A 22 -2.07 13.38 -5.41
N LEU A 23 -2.87 14.39 -5.79
CA LEU A 23 -4.07 14.23 -6.62
C LEU A 23 -3.82 13.50 -7.96
N PRO A 24 -2.74 13.76 -8.73
CA PRO A 24 -2.46 13.03 -9.96
C PRO A 24 -2.28 11.53 -9.76
N HIS A 25 -1.93 11.11 -8.55
CA HIS A 25 -1.69 9.72 -8.18
C HIS A 25 -2.86 9.12 -7.40
N ARG A 26 -4.01 9.81 -7.29
CA ARG A 26 -5.18 9.33 -6.55
C ARG A 26 -5.70 8.01 -7.12
N ARG A 27 -5.68 6.95 -6.32
CA ARG A 27 -6.35 5.66 -6.60
C ARG A 27 -7.81 5.75 -6.19
N SER A 28 -8.72 5.67 -7.16
CA SER A 28 -10.16 5.69 -6.89
C SER A 28 -10.98 4.90 -7.90
N THR A 29 -12.23 4.63 -7.54
CA THR A 29 -13.27 4.05 -8.41
C THR A 29 -14.23 5.10 -8.97
N ASP A 30 -14.24 6.34 -8.45
CA ASP A 30 -15.02 7.48 -8.98
C ASP A 30 -14.15 8.32 -9.95
N THR A 31 -14.06 7.87 -11.20
CA THR A 31 -13.26 8.56 -12.25
C THR A 31 -14.04 9.60 -13.04
N ASP A 32 -15.35 9.72 -12.81
CA ASP A 32 -16.26 10.48 -13.67
C ASP A 32 -16.13 12.01 -13.50
N LEU A 33 -15.53 12.46 -12.40
CA LEU A 33 -15.30 13.87 -12.12
C LEU A 33 -13.83 14.11 -11.72
N PRO A 34 -13.19 15.19 -12.21
CA PRO A 34 -11.91 15.64 -11.67
C PRO A 34 -11.99 15.82 -10.15
N ALA A 35 -10.93 15.43 -9.45
CA ALA A 35 -10.81 15.61 -8.01
C ALA A 35 -10.16 16.98 -7.74
N ALA A 36 -10.80 17.80 -6.92
CA ALA A 36 -10.27 19.10 -6.51
C ALA A 36 -9.75 19.05 -5.07
N VAL A 37 -8.84 19.96 -4.72
CA VAL A 37 -8.27 20.09 -3.36
C VAL A 37 -9.37 20.12 -2.28
N GLY A 38 -10.47 20.83 -2.53
CA GLY A 38 -11.59 20.96 -1.59
C GLY A 38 -12.36 19.67 -1.29
N ASP A 39 -12.17 18.61 -2.09
CA ASP A 39 -12.83 17.31 -1.90
C ASP A 39 -12.16 16.44 -0.82
N PHE A 40 -11.03 16.88 -0.26
CA PHE A 40 -10.19 16.13 0.67
C PHE A 40 -9.95 16.89 1.99
N PRO A 41 -11.01 17.27 2.72
CA PRO A 41 -10.88 18.03 3.96
C PRO A 41 -10.09 17.28 5.04
N GLU A 42 -10.22 15.94 5.10
CA GLU A 42 -9.46 15.10 6.03
C GLU A 42 -7.95 15.19 5.79
N GLN A 43 -7.51 15.08 4.53
CA GLN A 43 -6.09 15.20 4.20
C GLN A 43 -5.57 16.61 4.44
N LEU A 44 -6.34 17.64 4.11
CA LEU A 44 -5.97 19.03 4.40
C LEU A 44 -5.81 19.26 5.91
N CYS A 45 -6.70 18.70 6.73
CA CYS A 45 -6.59 18.79 8.18
C CYS A 45 -5.35 18.06 8.69
N GLN A 46 -5.12 16.82 8.24
CA GLN A 46 -3.94 16.03 8.62
C GLN A 46 -2.63 16.72 8.23
N ILE A 47 -2.56 17.35 7.05
CA ILE A 47 -1.38 18.10 6.60
C ILE A 47 -1.20 19.38 7.45
N ALA A 48 -2.29 20.10 7.73
CA ALA A 48 -2.25 21.35 8.50
C ALA A 48 -1.65 21.14 9.89
N GLU A 49 -1.93 20.00 10.54
CA GLU A 49 -1.35 19.67 11.86
C GLU A 49 0.19 19.70 11.89
N PHE A 50 0.85 19.35 10.78
CA PHE A 50 2.30 19.44 10.64
C PHE A 50 2.74 20.85 10.22
N VAL A 51 2.05 21.42 9.24
CA VAL A 51 2.40 22.74 8.68
C VAL A 51 2.32 23.83 9.74
N ASP A 52 1.29 23.83 10.59
CA ASP A 52 1.12 24.76 11.71
C ASP A 52 2.27 24.69 12.73
N GLN A 53 2.89 23.51 12.86
CA GLN A 53 3.98 23.27 13.82
C GLN A 53 5.37 23.41 13.21
N GLY A 54 5.47 23.55 11.88
CA GLY A 54 6.76 23.57 11.17
C GLY A 54 7.46 22.21 11.15
N ASP A 55 6.73 21.11 11.38
CA ASP A 55 7.26 19.76 11.42
C ASP A 55 7.21 19.06 10.05
N PRO A 56 8.17 18.19 9.70
CA PRO A 56 8.07 17.37 8.50
C PRO A 56 6.78 16.55 8.45
N ILE A 57 6.10 16.54 7.31
CA ILE A 57 4.86 15.77 7.12
C ILE A 57 5.21 14.28 7.14
N VAL A 58 4.52 13.50 7.97
CA VAL A 58 4.68 12.04 8.02
C VAL A 58 3.51 11.37 7.33
N PHE A 59 3.79 10.64 6.25
CA PHE A 59 2.84 9.76 5.60
C PHE A 59 2.98 8.34 6.13
N THR A 60 1.87 7.66 6.41
CA THR A 60 1.85 6.20 6.64
C THR A 60 1.19 5.50 5.46
N LEU A 61 1.82 4.46 4.94
CA LEU A 61 1.30 3.67 3.84
C LEU A 61 1.33 2.17 4.17
N PRO A 62 0.19 1.57 4.56
CA PRO A 62 0.06 0.13 4.60
C PRO A 62 0.21 -0.48 3.22
N GLY A 63 1.15 -1.41 3.07
CA GLY A 63 1.44 -2.08 1.81
C GLY A 63 2.83 -2.71 1.80
N PHE A 64 3.22 -3.28 0.66
CA PHE A 64 4.44 -4.10 0.52
C PHE A 64 4.48 -5.28 1.52
N PRO A 65 3.44 -6.16 1.54
CA PRO A 65 3.40 -7.30 2.46
C PRO A 65 4.42 -8.38 2.11
N CYS A 66 4.31 -8.89 0.88
CA CYS A 66 5.06 -9.97 0.27
C CYS A 66 4.53 -10.13 -1.17
N LYS A 67 5.28 -10.78 -2.05
CA LYS A 67 4.77 -11.19 -3.37
C LYS A 67 3.61 -12.18 -3.24
N SER A 68 2.67 -12.14 -4.19
CA SER A 68 1.61 -13.14 -4.35
C SER A 68 2.20 -14.55 -4.34
N PRO A 69 1.54 -15.53 -3.68
CA PRO A 69 1.96 -16.93 -3.75
C PRO A 69 1.71 -17.56 -5.13
N SER A 70 1.01 -16.88 -6.04
CA SER A 70 0.72 -17.38 -7.38
C SER A 70 1.85 -17.08 -8.36
N PRO A 71 2.57 -18.09 -8.88
CA PRO A 71 3.62 -17.88 -9.87
C PRO A 71 3.07 -17.27 -11.17
N ALA A 72 1.78 -17.43 -11.44
CA ALA A 72 1.12 -16.82 -12.60
C ALA A 72 0.97 -15.29 -12.48
N LYS A 73 1.24 -14.69 -11.31
CA LYS A 73 1.11 -13.24 -11.08
C LYS A 73 2.45 -12.53 -10.95
N VAL A 74 3.46 -13.20 -10.44
CA VAL A 74 4.74 -12.60 -10.04
C VAL A 74 5.95 -13.39 -10.56
N LEU A 75 7.12 -12.77 -10.56
CA LEU A 75 8.38 -13.37 -11.04
C LEU A 75 9.12 -14.21 -9.98
N GLY A 76 8.83 -13.98 -8.70
CA GLY A 76 9.45 -14.66 -7.56
C GLY A 76 8.82 -14.19 -6.25
N HIS A 77 9.38 -14.63 -5.12
CA HIS A 77 8.90 -14.23 -3.79
C HIS A 77 9.58 -12.96 -3.24
N LEU A 78 10.67 -12.50 -3.86
CA LEU A 78 11.40 -11.28 -3.48
C LEU A 78 10.88 -10.06 -4.25
N PRO A 79 11.07 -8.83 -3.73
CA PRO A 79 10.87 -7.58 -4.47
C PRO A 79 11.59 -7.58 -5.81
N ASP A 80 10.94 -7.07 -6.85
CA ASP A 80 11.49 -6.95 -8.20
C ASP A 80 11.43 -5.48 -8.68
N GLU A 81 11.45 -5.26 -10.00
CA GLU A 81 11.36 -3.94 -10.61
C GLU A 81 10.14 -3.14 -10.11
N GLY A 82 9.02 -3.83 -9.87
CA GLY A 82 7.78 -3.16 -9.49
C GLY A 82 7.90 -2.47 -8.14
N GLU A 83 8.47 -3.16 -7.15
CA GLU A 83 8.76 -2.56 -5.85
C GLU A 83 9.77 -1.43 -5.98
N ARG A 84 10.85 -1.62 -6.76
CA ARG A 84 11.87 -0.58 -6.90
C ARG A 84 11.28 0.73 -7.41
N LEU A 85 10.59 0.68 -8.55
CA LEU A 85 9.98 1.88 -9.16
C LEU A 85 8.95 2.51 -8.23
N SER A 86 8.17 1.69 -7.50
CA SER A 86 7.20 2.18 -6.54
C SER A 86 7.83 2.89 -5.34
N LEU A 87 8.93 2.35 -4.81
CA LEU A 87 9.68 2.98 -3.72
C LEU A 87 10.32 4.28 -4.20
N THR A 88 10.96 4.28 -5.37
CA THR A 88 11.53 5.50 -5.96
C THR A 88 10.47 6.59 -6.15
N PHE A 89 9.29 6.23 -6.66
CA PHE A 89 8.15 7.15 -6.78
C PHE A 89 7.75 7.75 -5.42
N LEU A 90 7.64 6.95 -4.37
CA LEU A 90 7.26 7.43 -3.03
C LEU A 90 8.33 8.35 -2.42
N ASP A 91 9.61 8.05 -2.64
CA ASP A 91 10.71 8.91 -2.19
C ASP A 91 10.69 10.26 -2.93
N ASP A 92 10.54 10.23 -4.26
CA ASP A 92 10.44 11.42 -5.10
C ASP A 92 9.21 12.28 -4.74
N LEU A 93 8.10 11.65 -4.37
CA LEU A 93 6.92 12.36 -3.88
C LEU A 93 7.26 13.14 -2.60
N CYS A 94 7.95 12.52 -1.64
CA CYS A 94 8.38 13.19 -0.41
C CYS A 94 9.38 14.33 -0.69
N ARG A 95 10.31 14.10 -1.62
CA ARG A 95 11.26 15.11 -2.09
C ARG A 95 10.55 16.34 -2.69
N ARG A 96 9.53 16.12 -3.54
CA ARG A 96 8.70 17.19 -4.14
C ARG A 96 7.89 17.96 -3.09
N VAL A 97 7.42 17.30 -2.03
CA VAL A 97 6.81 18.00 -0.90
C VAL A 97 7.80 18.99 -0.27
N GLY A 98 9.08 18.63 -0.17
CA GLY A 98 10.16 19.52 0.29
C GLY A 98 10.35 20.78 -0.55
N GLU A 99 9.95 20.76 -1.83
CA GLU A 99 10.04 21.93 -2.72
C GLU A 99 8.97 22.98 -2.42
N VAL A 100 7.81 22.56 -1.88
CA VAL A 100 6.67 23.44 -1.54
C VAL A 100 6.53 23.68 -0.03
N TYR A 101 7.19 22.88 0.79
CA TYR A 101 7.18 22.96 2.25
C TYR A 101 8.57 22.64 2.81
N GLY A 102 9.27 23.65 3.32
CA GLY A 102 10.69 23.56 3.70
C GLY A 102 11.08 22.41 4.64
N PRO A 103 10.29 22.08 5.70
CA PRO A 103 10.54 20.90 6.54
C PRO A 103 10.42 19.55 5.81
N GLY A 104 9.76 19.53 4.65
CA GLY A 104 9.63 18.36 3.79
C GLY A 104 8.68 17.30 4.32
N ALA A 105 8.87 16.07 3.84
CA ALA A 105 8.06 14.93 4.22
C ALA A 105 8.87 13.63 4.34
N ARG A 106 8.29 12.66 5.04
CA ARG A 106 8.78 11.29 5.15
C ARG A 106 7.64 10.29 4.98
N MET A 107 7.98 9.09 4.53
CA MET A 107 7.05 7.98 4.36
C MET A 107 7.43 6.83 5.29
N ALA A 108 6.47 6.40 6.11
CA ALA A 108 6.53 5.13 6.83
C ALA A 108 5.75 4.08 6.03
N ILE A 109 6.47 3.14 5.44
CA ILE A 109 5.89 1.97 4.78
C ILE A 109 5.53 0.96 5.87
N CYS A 110 4.23 0.84 6.14
CA CYS A 110 3.72 -0.02 7.19
C CYS A 110 3.46 -1.43 6.64
N SER A 111 4.51 -2.25 6.50
CA SER A 111 4.40 -3.58 5.92
C SER A 111 3.44 -4.48 6.70
N ASP A 112 2.49 -5.04 5.98
CA ASP A 112 1.37 -5.81 6.52
C ASP A 112 1.50 -7.32 6.25
N GLY A 113 2.65 -7.78 5.78
CA GLY A 113 2.90 -9.19 5.44
C GLY A 113 2.65 -10.13 6.61
N HIS A 114 3.33 -9.90 7.74
CA HIS A 114 3.21 -10.76 8.92
C HIS A 114 1.86 -10.67 9.61
N ILE A 115 1.10 -9.59 9.37
CA ILE A 115 -0.29 -9.48 9.79
C ILE A 115 -1.14 -10.52 9.03
N PHE A 116 -0.87 -10.76 7.74
CA PHE A 116 -1.74 -11.57 6.89
C PHE A 116 -1.25 -12.98 6.56
N GLY A 117 0.03 -13.33 6.81
CA GLY A 117 0.70 -14.52 6.26
C GLY A 117 -0.14 -15.81 6.15
N ASP A 118 -0.75 -16.28 7.24
CA ASP A 118 -1.61 -17.47 7.26
C ASP A 118 -2.93 -17.29 6.47
N LEU A 119 -3.52 -16.11 6.49
CA LEU A 119 -4.72 -15.80 5.70
C LEU A 119 -4.42 -15.71 4.20
N ILE A 120 -3.24 -15.27 3.79
CA ILE A 120 -2.85 -15.24 2.38
C ILE A 120 -2.07 -16.48 1.94
N ARG A 121 -1.79 -17.41 2.86
CA ARG A 121 -1.01 -18.64 2.64
C ARG A 121 0.41 -18.38 2.13
N VAL A 122 1.05 -17.36 2.69
CA VAL A 122 2.47 -17.10 2.46
C VAL A 122 3.22 -17.43 3.75
N PRO A 123 4.23 -18.32 3.73
CA PRO A 123 5.02 -18.65 4.90
C PRO A 123 5.75 -17.42 5.47
N ASP A 124 5.80 -17.28 6.80
CA ASP A 124 6.51 -16.18 7.45
C ASP A 124 7.98 -16.01 6.97
N PRO A 125 8.77 -17.07 6.72
CA PRO A 125 10.13 -16.90 6.17
C PRO A 125 10.19 -16.24 4.79
N HIS A 126 9.15 -16.39 3.95
CA HIS A 126 9.07 -15.68 2.67
C HIS A 126 8.76 -14.19 2.88
N ILE A 127 7.97 -13.88 3.91
CA ILE A 127 7.64 -12.50 4.30
C ILE A 127 8.89 -11.82 4.87
N ASP A 128 9.63 -12.50 5.74
CA ASP A 128 10.93 -12.04 6.25
C ASP A 128 11.89 -11.71 5.09
N ALA A 129 12.08 -12.67 4.17
CA ALA A 129 12.97 -12.48 3.03
C ALA A 129 12.53 -11.31 2.12
N TYR A 130 11.22 -11.13 1.92
CA TYR A 130 10.70 -10.00 1.16
C TYR A 130 10.96 -8.68 1.87
N ALA A 131 10.67 -8.58 3.17
CA ALA A 131 10.87 -7.37 3.95
C ALA A 131 12.35 -6.98 4.05
N ASP A 132 13.23 -7.97 4.23
CA ASP A 132 14.68 -7.75 4.32
C ASP A 132 15.27 -7.27 2.98
N GLU A 133 14.84 -7.84 1.84
CA GLU A 133 15.24 -7.33 0.51
C GLU A 133 14.62 -5.97 0.21
N LEU A 134 13.39 -5.68 0.66
CA LEU A 134 12.76 -4.37 0.51
C LEU A 134 13.59 -3.29 1.24
N ALA A 135 13.99 -3.57 2.48
CA ALA A 135 14.87 -2.69 3.25
C ALA A 135 16.26 -2.55 2.61
N ALA A 136 16.82 -3.63 2.06
CA ALA A 136 18.08 -3.60 1.32
C ALA A 136 17.98 -2.76 0.05
N MET A 137 16.85 -2.85 -0.67
CA MET A 137 16.57 -2.06 -1.87
C MET A 137 16.48 -0.57 -1.54
N ILE A 138 15.76 -0.17 -0.48
CA ILE A 138 15.70 1.22 -0.01
C ILE A 138 17.10 1.79 0.24
N ARG A 139 17.99 1.00 0.89
CA ARG A 139 19.39 1.42 1.12
C ARG A 139 20.21 1.49 -0.17
N ARG A 140 20.09 0.49 -1.05
CA ARG A 140 20.83 0.38 -2.30
C ARG A 140 20.51 1.53 -3.26
N GLU A 141 19.24 1.93 -3.32
CA GLU A 141 18.75 3.02 -4.16
C GLU A 141 18.87 4.41 -3.49
N ASN A 142 19.41 4.46 -2.26
CA ASN A 142 19.58 5.70 -1.48
C ASN A 142 18.28 6.50 -1.30
N LEU A 143 17.18 5.79 -0.99
CA LEU A 143 15.85 6.39 -0.79
C LEU A 143 15.73 6.90 0.66
N THR A 144 16.15 8.14 0.87
CA THR A 144 16.36 8.73 2.21
C THR A 144 15.09 9.23 2.91
N HIS A 145 13.96 9.34 2.20
CA HIS A 145 12.69 9.77 2.78
C HIS A 145 11.83 8.60 3.28
N LEU A 146 12.25 7.36 3.04
CA LEU A 146 11.49 6.15 3.35
C LEU A 146 11.98 5.48 4.63
N SER A 147 11.03 4.93 5.38
CA SER A 147 11.25 4.02 6.50
C SER A 147 10.28 2.84 6.41
N VAL A 148 10.63 1.71 7.03
CA VAL A 148 9.76 0.55 7.13
C VAL A 148 9.31 0.39 8.58
N PHE A 149 8.05 0.05 8.77
CA PHE A 149 7.43 -0.25 10.06
C PHE A 149 6.64 -1.55 9.92
N ASP A 150 6.97 -2.57 10.70
CA ASP A 150 6.31 -3.87 10.66
C ASP A 150 6.08 -4.46 12.07
N LEU A 151 5.53 -5.68 12.13
CA LEU A 151 5.25 -6.34 13.41
C LEU A 151 6.49 -6.67 14.25
N ARG A 152 7.68 -6.77 13.66
CA ARG A 152 8.95 -6.98 14.35
C ARG A 152 9.32 -5.71 15.13
N ASP A 153 9.05 -4.52 14.59
CA ASP A 153 9.29 -3.25 15.30
C ASP A 153 8.40 -3.09 16.54
N VAL A 154 7.18 -3.61 16.49
CA VAL A 154 6.20 -3.47 17.59
C VAL A 154 6.39 -4.54 18.67
N LEU A 155 6.59 -5.80 18.26
CA LEU A 155 6.48 -6.96 19.15
C LEU A 155 7.78 -7.78 19.24
N GLY A 156 8.89 -7.29 18.67
CA GLY A 156 10.23 -7.86 18.82
C GLY A 156 10.32 -9.30 18.32
N ASP A 157 10.92 -10.17 19.13
CA ASP A 157 11.26 -11.55 18.77
C ASP A 157 10.14 -12.58 19.01
N LEU A 158 8.92 -12.13 19.36
CA LEU A 158 7.79 -13.05 19.53
C LEU A 158 7.51 -13.84 18.25
N ALA A 159 7.03 -15.08 18.42
CA ALA A 159 6.58 -15.89 17.30
C ALA A 159 5.44 -15.20 16.53
N TYR A 160 5.41 -15.33 15.21
CA TYR A 160 4.46 -14.59 14.37
C TYR A 160 2.99 -14.91 14.66
N ASP A 161 2.66 -16.16 15.00
CA ASP A 161 1.31 -16.51 15.44
C ASP A 161 0.91 -15.78 16.73
N GLU A 162 1.85 -15.64 17.67
CA GLU A 162 1.59 -14.90 18.90
C GLU A 162 1.44 -13.40 18.64
N LYS A 163 2.28 -12.83 17.76
CA LYS A 163 2.15 -11.44 17.31
C LYS A 163 0.77 -11.19 16.70
N ARG A 164 0.35 -12.02 15.75
CA ARG A 164 -0.98 -11.95 15.12
C ARG A 164 -2.10 -12.07 16.14
N ALA A 165 -2.00 -13.01 17.08
CA ALA A 165 -3.01 -13.21 18.12
C ALA A 165 -3.17 -11.99 19.04
N ARG A 166 -2.05 -11.38 19.47
CA ARG A 166 -2.06 -10.17 20.32
C ARG A 166 -2.70 -8.98 19.61
N VAL A 167 -2.31 -8.73 18.36
CA VAL A 167 -2.89 -7.63 17.56
C VAL A 167 -4.37 -7.88 17.28
N HIS A 168 -4.74 -9.10 16.94
CA HIS A 168 -6.14 -9.45 16.71
C HIS A 168 -6.99 -9.26 17.97
N ALA A 169 -6.54 -9.78 19.12
CA ALA A 169 -7.28 -9.67 20.37
C ALA A 169 -7.49 -8.22 20.82
N ARG A 170 -6.56 -7.32 20.50
CA ARG A 170 -6.62 -5.92 20.92
C ARG A 170 -7.44 -5.04 19.99
N TYR A 171 -7.34 -5.22 18.67
CA TYR A 171 -7.87 -4.25 17.71
C TYR A 171 -8.85 -4.83 16.68
N ALA A 172 -8.95 -6.16 16.52
CA ALA A 172 -9.81 -6.70 15.46
C ALA A 172 -11.31 -6.56 15.82
N PRO A 173 -12.14 -6.03 14.91
CA PRO A 173 -13.58 -6.09 15.09
C PRO A 173 -14.08 -7.53 15.01
N THR A 174 -15.28 -7.81 15.53
CA THR A 174 -15.90 -9.13 15.38
C THR A 174 -16.33 -9.39 13.93
N VAL A 175 -16.38 -10.66 13.52
CA VAL A 175 -16.86 -11.04 12.19
C VAL A 175 -18.32 -10.63 11.99
N GLU A 176 -19.12 -10.69 13.05
CA GLU A 176 -20.53 -10.29 13.05
C GLU A 176 -20.68 -8.79 12.76
N ALA A 177 -19.87 -7.95 13.40
CA ALA A 177 -19.84 -6.51 13.14
C ALA A 177 -19.45 -6.23 11.69
N LEU A 178 -18.39 -6.88 11.18
CA LEU A 178 -17.99 -6.71 9.79
C LEU A 178 -19.05 -7.18 8.79
N ARG A 179 -19.77 -8.28 9.08
CA ARG A 179 -20.89 -8.73 8.24
C ARG A 179 -22.03 -7.73 8.21
N ALA A 180 -22.29 -7.04 9.33
CA ALA A 180 -23.27 -5.97 9.37
C ALA A 180 -22.79 -4.77 8.55
N GLU A 181 -21.52 -4.35 8.69
CA GLU A 181 -20.91 -3.25 7.94
C GLU A 181 -20.91 -3.52 6.42
N VAL A 182 -20.48 -4.71 5.98
CA VAL A 182 -20.49 -5.12 4.56
C VAL A 182 -21.89 -5.07 3.94
N ARG A 183 -22.96 -5.24 4.73
CA ARG A 183 -24.35 -5.14 4.24
C ARG A 183 -24.85 -3.70 4.17
N ALA A 184 -24.29 -2.82 4.99
CA ALA A 184 -24.79 -1.45 5.18
C ALA A 184 -23.96 -0.40 4.41
N ASP A 185 -22.68 -0.68 4.16
CA ASP A 185 -21.73 0.27 3.57
C ASP A 185 -21.19 -0.25 2.23
N GLU A 186 -21.48 0.47 1.15
CA GLU A 186 -21.09 0.10 -0.21
C GLU A 186 -19.57 0.05 -0.40
N HIS A 187 -18.84 0.92 0.30
CA HIS A 187 -17.38 0.95 0.22
C HIS A 187 -16.76 -0.31 0.85
N THR A 188 -17.25 -0.72 2.01
CA THR A 188 -16.81 -1.94 2.71
C THR A 188 -17.21 -3.17 1.93
N LEU A 189 -18.37 -3.18 1.27
CA LEU A 189 -18.75 -4.23 0.33
C LEU A 189 -17.75 -4.33 -0.84
N ALA A 190 -17.38 -3.20 -1.45
CA ALA A 190 -16.41 -3.17 -2.54
C ALA A 190 -15.04 -3.70 -2.10
N LEU A 191 -14.57 -3.32 -0.90
CA LEU A 191 -13.35 -3.85 -0.30
C LEU A 191 -13.43 -5.37 -0.09
N TYR A 192 -14.53 -5.87 0.46
CA TYR A 192 -14.78 -7.30 0.67
C TYR A 192 -14.74 -8.10 -0.65
N LEU A 193 -15.38 -7.58 -1.69
CA LEU A 193 -15.39 -8.20 -3.01
C LEU A 193 -13.99 -8.17 -3.65
N GLY A 194 -13.26 -7.06 -3.54
CA GLY A 194 -11.88 -6.94 -4.00
C GLY A 194 -10.94 -7.95 -3.34
N ILE A 195 -10.97 -8.03 -2.00
CA ILE A 195 -10.19 -9.01 -1.22
C ILE A 195 -10.57 -10.44 -1.60
N THR A 196 -11.87 -10.74 -1.73
CA THR A 196 -12.31 -12.08 -2.14
C THR A 196 -11.74 -12.45 -3.51
N ARG A 197 -11.77 -11.53 -4.48
CA ARG A 197 -11.20 -11.74 -5.81
C ARG A 197 -9.70 -12.03 -5.73
N PHE A 198 -8.95 -11.22 -4.97
CA PHE A 198 -7.51 -11.43 -4.78
C PHE A 198 -7.20 -12.80 -4.19
N LEU A 199 -7.89 -13.16 -3.10
CA LEU A 199 -7.70 -14.45 -2.45
C LEU A 199 -8.01 -15.63 -3.39
N THR A 200 -9.01 -15.49 -4.27
CA THR A 200 -9.32 -16.51 -5.28
C THR A 200 -8.22 -16.60 -6.34
N GLU A 201 -7.73 -15.47 -6.85
CA GLU A 201 -6.67 -15.41 -7.89
C GLU A 201 -5.29 -15.85 -7.37
N ASP A 202 -5.02 -15.66 -6.08
CA ASP A 202 -3.76 -16.05 -5.44
C ASP A 202 -3.72 -17.51 -4.99
N THR A 203 -4.87 -18.19 -4.92
CA THR A 203 -4.89 -19.59 -4.49
C THR A 203 -4.44 -20.50 -5.62
N VAL A 204 -3.26 -21.10 -5.45
CA VAL A 204 -2.72 -22.15 -6.30
C VAL A 204 -3.11 -23.54 -5.79
N ASP A 205 -3.12 -24.52 -6.70
CA ASP A 205 -3.25 -25.95 -6.39
C ASP A 205 -4.48 -26.37 -5.56
N PHE A 206 -5.59 -25.62 -5.66
CA PHE A 206 -6.84 -25.98 -4.99
C PHE A 206 -7.47 -27.23 -5.63
N THR A 207 -7.64 -28.28 -4.84
CA THR A 207 -8.12 -29.59 -5.32
C THR A 207 -9.65 -29.71 -5.41
N GLY A 208 -10.40 -28.71 -4.93
CA GLY A 208 -11.86 -28.69 -4.94
C GLY A 208 -12.50 -27.96 -6.14
N THR A 209 -13.81 -27.77 -6.09
CA THR A 209 -14.52 -27.02 -7.14
C THR A 209 -14.29 -25.51 -7.04
N ARG A 210 -14.42 -24.78 -8.16
CA ARG A 210 -14.37 -23.31 -8.17
C ARG A 210 -15.33 -22.66 -7.18
N SER A 211 -16.53 -23.23 -7.00
CA SER A 211 -17.51 -22.75 -6.03
C SER A 211 -17.09 -22.99 -4.58
N ALA A 212 -16.40 -24.11 -4.29
CA ALA A 212 -15.84 -24.37 -2.97
C ALA A 212 -14.70 -23.39 -2.65
N LEU A 213 -13.80 -23.15 -3.61
CA LEU A 213 -12.75 -22.12 -3.49
C LEU A 213 -13.35 -20.75 -3.20
N GLN A 214 -14.33 -20.32 -4.00
CA GLN A 214 -14.97 -19.02 -3.83
C GLN A 214 -15.61 -18.88 -2.45
N ARG A 215 -16.22 -19.93 -1.91
CA ARG A 215 -16.83 -19.93 -0.57
C ARG A 215 -15.76 -19.82 0.52
N GLU A 216 -14.66 -20.55 0.40
CA GLU A 216 -13.53 -20.49 1.32
C GLU A 216 -12.88 -19.09 1.32
N CYS A 217 -12.58 -18.54 0.14
CA CYS A 217 -12.02 -17.20 0.00
C CYS A 217 -12.95 -16.12 0.55
N ARG A 218 -14.28 -16.26 0.37
CA ARG A 218 -15.28 -15.37 0.97
C ARG A 218 -15.28 -15.40 2.50
N GLN A 219 -15.00 -16.55 3.12
CA GLN A 219 -14.89 -16.66 4.58
C GLN A 219 -13.58 -16.02 5.05
N ARG A 220 -12.48 -16.35 4.38
CA ARG A 220 -11.14 -15.84 4.68
C ARG A 220 -11.01 -14.32 4.50
N ALA A 221 -11.75 -13.75 3.55
CA ALA A 221 -11.80 -12.31 3.31
C ALA A 221 -12.24 -11.51 4.54
N TYR A 222 -13.15 -12.03 5.38
CA TYR A 222 -13.49 -11.38 6.65
C TYR A 222 -12.28 -11.30 7.58
N GLY A 223 -11.51 -12.38 7.71
CA GLY A 223 -10.28 -12.39 8.49
C GLY A 223 -9.26 -11.36 7.99
N VAL A 224 -9.12 -11.21 6.67
CA VAL A 224 -8.22 -10.20 6.08
C VAL A 224 -8.70 -8.79 6.43
N ILE A 225 -10.00 -8.50 6.36
CA ILE A 225 -10.55 -7.20 6.75
C ILE A 225 -10.33 -6.95 8.25
N GLN A 226 -10.62 -7.93 9.12
CA GLN A 226 -10.38 -7.81 10.57
C GLN A 226 -8.95 -7.40 10.85
N ARG A 227 -8.00 -8.07 10.20
CA ARG A 227 -6.57 -7.82 10.38
C ARG A 227 -6.10 -6.51 9.74
N SER A 228 -6.70 -6.10 8.63
CA SER A 228 -6.44 -4.78 8.03
C SER A 228 -6.91 -3.64 8.93
N ARG A 229 -8.08 -3.78 9.58
CA ARG A 229 -8.56 -2.83 10.61
C ARG A 229 -7.62 -2.83 11.82
N ALA A 230 -7.29 -4.01 12.34
CA ALA A 230 -6.40 -4.14 13.49
C ALA A 230 -5.01 -3.54 13.24
N TRP A 231 -4.45 -3.75 12.05
CA TRP A 231 -3.18 -3.15 11.65
C TRP A 231 -3.29 -1.63 11.53
N GLY A 232 -4.38 -1.14 10.94
CA GLY A 232 -4.64 0.30 10.83
C GLY A 232 -4.72 1.01 12.18
N ASP A 233 -5.27 0.36 13.21
CA ASP A 233 -5.36 0.91 14.56
C ASP A 233 -4.03 0.82 15.31
N LEU A 234 -3.27 -0.27 15.13
CA LEU A 234 -1.93 -0.38 15.67
C LEU A 234 -0.98 0.67 15.06
N ILE A 235 -1.05 0.91 13.74
CA ILE A 235 -0.32 2.01 13.10
C ILE A 235 -0.73 3.35 13.72
N ALA A 236 -2.02 3.59 13.95
CA ALA A 236 -2.48 4.85 14.54
C ALA A 236 -2.00 5.04 15.99
N GLU A 237 -1.79 3.97 16.76
CA GLU A 237 -1.19 4.04 18.09
C GLU A 237 0.29 4.45 18.05
N HIS A 238 1.05 3.97 17.06
CA HIS A 238 2.48 4.27 16.91
C HIS A 238 2.77 5.54 16.10
N HIS A 239 1.86 5.92 15.21
CA HIS A 239 1.93 7.10 14.34
C HIS A 239 0.63 7.91 14.46
N PRO A 240 0.35 8.51 15.64
CA PRO A 240 -0.92 9.18 15.92
C PRO A 240 -1.14 10.44 15.08
N ARG A 241 -0.04 11.11 14.69
CA ARG A 241 -0.06 12.26 13.78
C ARG A 241 0.54 11.82 12.45
N THR A 242 -0.30 11.61 11.44
CA THR A 242 0.11 11.20 10.10
C THR A 242 -0.95 11.51 9.04
N VAL A 243 -0.49 11.75 7.81
CA VAL A 243 -1.36 11.70 6.63
C VAL A 243 -1.49 10.26 6.18
N ARG A 244 -2.70 9.69 6.30
CA ARG A 244 -2.93 8.26 6.07
C ARG A 244 -3.11 7.95 4.60
N LEU A 245 -2.17 7.24 4.00
CA LEU A 245 -2.29 6.73 2.64
C LEU A 245 -2.86 5.31 2.62
N SER A 246 -3.28 4.85 1.44
CA SER A 246 -3.82 3.52 1.21
C SER A 246 -3.51 3.06 -0.22
N ILE A 247 -3.16 1.78 -0.37
CA ILE A 247 -3.08 1.13 -1.69
C ILE A 247 -4.45 0.64 -2.21
N HIS A 248 -5.52 0.85 -1.45
CA HIS A 248 -6.89 0.58 -1.90
C HIS A 248 -7.55 1.87 -2.36
N PRO A 249 -8.48 1.81 -3.34
CA PRO A 249 -9.33 2.95 -3.67
C PRO A 249 -9.99 3.53 -2.42
N GLN A 250 -10.07 4.86 -2.32
CA GLN A 250 -10.74 5.56 -1.22
C GLN A 250 -11.69 6.64 -1.77
N PRO A 251 -12.92 6.76 -1.22
CA PRO A 251 -13.83 7.81 -1.63
C PRO A 251 -13.33 9.19 -1.20
N ARG A 252 -13.86 10.25 -1.81
CA ARG A 252 -13.62 11.64 -1.39
C ARG A 252 -14.09 11.81 0.06
N GLY A 253 -13.40 12.64 0.84
CA GLY A 253 -13.70 12.84 2.27
C GLY A 253 -13.36 11.66 3.19
N ALA A 254 -12.80 10.55 2.68
CA ALA A 254 -12.30 9.49 3.54
C ALA A 254 -11.05 9.94 4.32
N ALA A 255 -10.89 9.44 5.55
CA ALA A 255 -9.71 9.71 6.36
C ALA A 255 -8.40 9.17 5.72
N LYS A 256 -8.50 8.18 4.83
CA LYS A 256 -7.37 7.61 4.08
C LYS A 256 -7.38 8.13 2.64
N PHE A 257 -6.20 8.45 2.11
CA PHE A 257 -6.01 8.82 0.71
C PHE A 257 -5.53 7.61 -0.10
N GLY A 258 -6.32 7.17 -1.07
CA GLY A 258 -5.91 6.11 -2.00
C GLY A 258 -4.83 6.61 -2.95
N ILE A 259 -3.67 5.94 -3.02
CA ILE A 259 -2.54 6.32 -3.89
C ILE A 259 -2.19 5.18 -4.87
N ARG A 260 -1.90 5.53 -6.12
CA ARG A 260 -1.29 4.64 -7.13
C ARG A 260 0.22 4.70 -6.97
N LEU A 261 0.87 3.54 -7.08
CA LEU A 261 2.33 3.42 -7.00
C LEU A 261 2.99 3.45 -8.37
N LEU A 262 2.31 2.86 -9.35
CA LEU A 262 2.71 2.79 -10.76
C LEU A 262 1.46 2.84 -11.63
N ASP A 263 1.68 3.12 -12.91
CA ASP A 263 0.62 3.07 -13.91
C ASP A 263 0.13 1.63 -14.09
N ALA A 264 -1.20 1.49 -14.08
CA ALA A 264 -1.87 0.20 -14.19
C ALA A 264 -3.28 0.38 -14.75
N PRO A 265 -3.73 -0.49 -15.67
CA PRO A 265 -5.12 -0.49 -16.15
C PRO A 265 -6.15 -0.78 -15.04
N ASP A 266 -5.77 -1.63 -14.07
CA ASP A 266 -6.62 -1.98 -12.93
C ASP A 266 -6.24 -1.13 -11.71
N ALA A 267 -7.20 -0.36 -11.18
CA ALA A 267 -7.03 0.44 -9.97
C ALA A 267 -6.67 -0.40 -8.73
N TRP A 268 -6.85 -1.71 -8.79
CA TRP A 268 -6.50 -2.66 -7.73
C TRP A 268 -5.11 -3.29 -7.89
N ALA A 269 -4.40 -3.05 -9.00
CA ALA A 269 -3.06 -3.59 -9.21
C ALA A 269 -2.07 -2.99 -8.19
N THR A 270 -1.18 -3.85 -7.70
CA THR A 270 -0.04 -3.46 -6.86
C THR A 270 1.19 -4.25 -7.29
N PRO A 271 2.41 -3.73 -7.02
CA PRO A 271 3.65 -4.37 -7.45
C PRO A 271 3.82 -5.83 -7.02
N TRP A 272 3.26 -6.16 -5.86
CA TRP A 272 3.35 -7.51 -5.31
C TRP A 272 2.31 -8.49 -5.88
N HIS A 273 1.41 -8.05 -6.76
CA HIS A 273 0.41 -8.89 -7.44
C HIS A 273 0.53 -8.87 -8.97
N SER A 274 1.61 -8.32 -9.51
CA SER A 274 1.76 -8.03 -10.94
C SER A 274 3.21 -8.21 -11.39
N ALA A 275 3.41 -8.17 -12.70
CA ALA A 275 4.73 -8.02 -13.31
C ALA A 275 4.84 -6.62 -13.94
N VAL A 276 6.07 -6.13 -14.08
CA VAL A 276 6.35 -4.87 -14.75
C VAL A 276 6.60 -5.11 -16.24
N LEU A 277 6.02 -4.24 -17.08
CA LEU A 277 6.31 -4.15 -18.51
C LEU A 277 6.93 -2.77 -18.82
N HIS A 278 8.14 -2.77 -19.38
CA HIS A 278 8.83 -1.59 -19.88
C HIS A 278 8.61 -1.45 -21.38
N ARG A 279 8.19 -0.26 -21.82
CA ARG A 279 7.92 0.05 -23.24
C ARG A 279 9.03 0.90 -23.87
N PRO A 280 9.15 0.93 -25.21
CA PRO A 280 10.22 1.64 -25.89
C PRO A 280 10.09 3.17 -25.77
N ASP A 281 8.89 3.66 -25.43
CA ASP A 281 8.61 5.06 -25.12
C ASP A 281 9.03 5.47 -23.69
N GLY A 282 9.60 4.55 -22.92
CA GLY A 282 10.05 4.75 -21.53
C GLY A 282 8.96 4.54 -20.47
N THR A 283 7.75 4.14 -20.88
CA THR A 283 6.65 3.90 -19.94
C THR A 283 6.84 2.59 -19.17
N TRP A 284 6.54 2.62 -17.88
CA TRP A 284 6.55 1.47 -16.98
C TRP A 284 5.14 1.19 -16.47
N GLU A 285 4.65 -0.03 -16.66
CA GLU A 285 3.30 -0.40 -16.23
C GLU A 285 3.26 -1.72 -15.45
N LEU A 286 2.32 -1.79 -14.51
CA LEU A 286 1.92 -3.02 -13.87
C LEU A 286 0.88 -3.75 -14.72
N VAL A 287 1.22 -4.95 -15.16
CA VAL A 287 0.37 -5.82 -15.97
C VAL A 287 0.29 -7.23 -15.38
N ARG A 288 -0.63 -8.04 -15.88
CA ARG A 288 -0.65 -9.47 -15.54
C ARG A 288 0.58 -10.15 -16.15
N ARG A 289 1.27 -11.00 -15.39
CA ARG A 289 2.49 -11.69 -15.88
C ARG A 289 2.32 -12.41 -17.23
N PRO A 290 1.23 -13.16 -17.52
CA PRO A 290 1.07 -13.82 -18.82
C PRO A 290 0.89 -12.85 -19.99
N GLU A 291 0.44 -11.63 -19.71
CA GLU A 291 0.38 -10.56 -20.70
C GLU A 291 1.78 -9.99 -20.96
N ALA A 292 2.55 -9.72 -19.90
CA ALA A 292 3.93 -9.28 -20.01
C ALA A 292 4.81 -10.28 -20.79
N GLU A 293 4.66 -11.58 -20.50
CA GLU A 293 5.36 -12.68 -21.19
C GLU A 293 5.02 -12.77 -22.68
N ARG A 294 3.78 -12.43 -23.06
CA ARG A 294 3.36 -12.42 -24.47
C ARG A 294 3.91 -11.21 -25.22
N GLN A 295 4.07 -10.07 -24.55
CA GLN A 295 4.41 -8.80 -25.18
C GLN A 295 5.91 -8.51 -25.16
N GLY A 296 6.64 -9.01 -24.15
CA GLY A 296 8.03 -8.64 -23.90
C GLY A 296 8.93 -9.81 -23.52
N ARG A 297 10.24 -9.55 -23.54
CA ARG A 297 11.27 -10.48 -23.10
C ARG A 297 11.54 -10.29 -21.61
N LEU A 298 11.79 -11.39 -20.88
CA LEU A 298 12.20 -11.31 -19.49
C LEU A 298 13.61 -10.70 -19.37
N VAL A 299 13.73 -9.66 -18.57
CA VAL A 299 14.99 -9.01 -18.21
C VAL A 299 15.46 -9.54 -16.85
N LEU A 300 16.73 -9.91 -16.77
CA LEU A 300 17.39 -10.28 -15.52
C LEU A 300 18.25 -9.12 -15.02
N ARG A 301 18.22 -8.86 -13.71
CA ARG A 301 19.16 -7.97 -13.03
C ARG A 301 19.85 -8.76 -11.93
N ASP A 302 21.18 -8.74 -11.91
CA ASP A 302 22.01 -9.51 -10.98
C ASP A 302 21.65 -11.00 -10.94
N GLY A 303 21.33 -11.56 -12.12
CA GLY A 303 20.94 -12.97 -12.27
C GLY A 303 19.52 -13.31 -11.79
N ARG A 304 18.73 -12.33 -11.33
CA ARG A 304 17.34 -12.51 -10.88
C ARG A 304 16.34 -11.91 -11.87
N PRO A 305 15.15 -12.53 -12.06
CA PRO A 305 14.05 -11.93 -12.81
C PRO A 305 13.71 -10.52 -12.30
N SER A 306 13.64 -9.54 -13.19
CA SER A 306 13.38 -8.14 -12.84
C SER A 306 12.04 -7.64 -13.40
N HIS A 307 11.88 -7.65 -14.72
CA HIS A 307 10.69 -7.17 -15.44
C HIS A 307 10.66 -7.73 -16.85
N PHE A 308 9.62 -7.40 -17.62
CA PHE A 308 9.56 -7.65 -19.06
C PHE A 308 9.80 -6.36 -19.85
N GLU A 309 10.42 -6.47 -21.00
CA GLU A 309 10.66 -5.34 -21.91
C GLU A 309 10.15 -5.67 -23.32
N THR A 310 9.35 -4.79 -23.90
CA THR A 310 8.91 -4.90 -25.29
C THR A 310 9.98 -4.36 -26.22
N SER A 311 10.12 -4.96 -27.41
CA SER A 311 11.02 -4.47 -28.47
C SER A 311 10.43 -3.30 -29.25
#